data_AF-A0A0T6AIW8-F1
#
_entry.id   AF-A0A0T6AIW8-F1
#
_cell.length_a   1.000
_cell.length_b   1.000
_cell.length_c   1.000
_cell.angle_alpha   90.00
_cell.angle_beta   90.00
_cell.angle_gamma   90.00
#
_symmetry.space_group_name_H-M   'P 1'
#
loop_
_entity.id
_entity.type
_entity.pdbx_description
1 polymer ?
#
loop_
_entity_poly.entity_id
_entity_poly.type
_entity_poly.pdbx_seq_one_letter_code
_entity_poly.pdbx_strand_id
1 'polypeptide(L)'
;MRKPLWAIFVLSCLCALPAPAQAGGDPEVGKSLFFGTTRFRNGGAACVACHAISGLPGGGGTLGPDLSQTYADYGEEGITPVLAGFPFPSMKPIYDARPLTPEEQAHLKAFLRISAEGEPSGEKGWFLLLGLGGFLLVTGLAHIVWRKRLSEVRRPLLRRAAGPGRGDG
;
A
#
# COMPACT_ATOMS: atom_id res chain seq x y z
N MET A 1 -54.08 48.48 11.70
CA MET A 1 -52.72 48.50 12.29
C MET A 1 -52.01 47.21 11.91
N ARG A 2 -51.08 47.28 10.96
CA ARG A 2 -50.38 46.14 10.33
C ARG A 2 -49.00 45.98 10.98
N LYS A 3 -48.68 44.80 11.52
CA LYS A 3 -47.35 44.51 12.12
C LYS A 3 -46.35 44.14 10.99
N PRO A 4 -45.13 44.70 10.95
CA PRO A 4 -44.18 44.45 9.87
C PRO A 4 -43.40 43.14 10.06
N LEU A 5 -43.24 42.42 8.95
CA LEU A 5 -42.70 41.07 8.76
C LEU A 5 -41.15 41.02 8.66
N TRP A 6 -40.41 41.93 9.28
CA TRP A 6 -38.99 42.18 8.96
C TRP A 6 -38.03 41.89 10.13
N ALA A 7 -37.93 40.62 10.53
CA ALA A 7 -36.80 40.12 11.30
C ALA A 7 -36.31 38.84 10.58
N ILE A 8 -35.80 38.95 9.35
CA ILE A 8 -34.37 39.20 9.06
C ILE A 8 -33.50 38.42 10.05
N PHE A 9 -33.18 37.17 9.69
CA PHE A 9 -31.83 36.84 9.20
C PHE A 9 -30.74 37.19 10.23
N VAL A 10 -30.73 36.48 11.35
CA VAL A 10 -29.50 36.20 12.09
C VAL A 10 -29.04 34.84 11.56
N LEU A 11 -28.33 34.78 10.44
CA LEU A 11 -26.87 34.85 10.42
C LEU A 11 -26.24 34.28 11.70
N SER A 12 -26.39 32.96 11.88
CA SER A 12 -25.45 32.19 12.68
C SER A 12 -24.66 31.31 11.74
N CYS A 13 -23.55 31.88 11.26
CA CYS A 13 -22.44 31.13 10.72
C CYS A 13 -22.01 30.17 11.82
N LEU A 14 -22.42 28.90 11.70
CA LEU A 14 -21.87 27.80 12.46
C LEU A 14 -20.40 27.71 12.05
N CYS A 15 -19.54 28.45 12.75
CA CYS A 15 -18.15 28.08 12.91
C CYS A 15 -18.18 26.62 13.40
N ALA A 16 -17.86 25.69 12.50
CA ALA A 16 -17.49 24.34 12.88
C ALA A 16 -16.23 24.48 13.73
N LEU A 17 -16.41 24.59 15.04
CA LEU A 17 -15.35 24.40 16.00
C LEU A 17 -14.74 23.03 15.69
N PRO A 18 -13.42 22.90 15.48
CA PRO A 18 -12.81 21.58 15.39
C PRO A 18 -13.17 20.85 16.69
N ALA A 19 -13.78 19.68 16.55
CA ALA A 19 -14.15 18.84 17.68
C ALA A 19 -12.92 18.69 18.59
N PRO A 20 -13.10 18.70 19.93
CA PRO A 20 -11.98 18.52 20.84
C PRO A 20 -11.24 17.24 20.43
N ALA A 21 -9.92 17.35 20.24
CA ALA A 21 -9.05 16.22 19.92
C ALA A 21 -9.46 15.05 20.81
N GLN A 22 -10.00 14.01 20.18
CA GLN A 22 -10.62 12.91 20.90
C GLN A 22 -9.57 12.27 21.80
N ALA A 23 -9.99 11.81 22.98
CA ALA A 23 -9.13 11.14 23.97
C ALA A 23 -8.39 9.87 23.46
N GLY A 24 -8.47 9.55 22.16
CA GLY A 24 -7.81 8.45 21.48
C GLY A 24 -6.76 8.87 20.43
N GLY A 25 -6.48 10.15 20.23
CA GLY A 25 -5.54 10.65 19.21
C GLY A 25 -6.18 10.90 17.84
N ASP A 26 -5.54 11.74 17.05
CA ASP A 26 -5.91 12.09 15.66
C ASP A 26 -5.14 11.19 14.65
N PRO A 27 -5.85 10.42 13.81
CA PRO A 27 -5.22 9.51 12.85
C PRO A 27 -4.54 10.21 11.66
N GLU A 28 -4.97 11.41 11.25
CA GLU A 28 -4.28 12.15 10.18
C GLU A 28 -2.93 12.69 10.66
N VAL A 29 -2.87 13.12 11.92
CA VAL A 29 -1.60 13.43 12.58
C VAL A 29 -0.74 12.16 12.65
N GLY A 30 -1.31 11.03 13.07
CA GLY A 30 -0.62 9.74 13.12
C GLY A 30 -0.03 9.32 11.77
N LYS A 31 -0.79 9.51 10.70
CA LYS A 31 -0.35 9.28 9.31
C LYS A 31 0.83 10.18 8.96
N SER A 32 0.76 11.47 9.30
CA SER A 32 1.85 12.41 9.03
C SER A 32 3.16 12.04 9.75
N LEU A 33 3.05 11.55 10.98
CA LEU A 33 4.18 11.05 11.77
C LEU A 33 4.73 9.75 11.19
N PHE A 34 3.85 8.82 10.80
CA PHE A 34 4.23 7.55 10.18
C PHE A 34 5.05 7.76 8.90
N PHE A 35 4.56 8.62 8.00
CA PHE A 35 5.23 8.94 6.74
C PHE A 35 6.37 9.95 6.89
N GLY A 36 6.55 10.54 8.06
CA GLY A 36 7.61 11.52 8.33
C GLY A 36 7.41 12.87 7.64
N THR A 37 6.20 13.16 7.14
CA THR A 37 5.87 14.52 6.68
C THR A 37 5.82 15.51 7.85
N THR A 38 5.46 15.00 9.03
CA THR A 38 5.72 15.64 10.33
C THR A 38 6.82 14.87 11.04
N ARG A 39 7.80 15.58 11.60
CA ARG A 39 8.87 14.95 12.41
C ARG A 39 8.38 14.71 13.82
N PHE A 40 8.82 13.59 14.41
CA PHE A 40 8.66 13.34 15.85
C PHE A 40 9.39 14.42 16.67
N ARG A 41 8.81 14.83 17.79
CA ARG A 41 9.29 15.88 18.68
C ARG A 41 10.70 15.60 19.20
N ASN A 42 10.98 14.33 19.52
CA ASN A 42 12.28 13.90 20.02
C ASN A 42 13.24 13.46 18.89
N GLY A 43 12.87 13.63 17.61
CA GLY A 43 13.74 13.36 16.47
C GLY A 43 13.93 11.87 16.13
N GLY A 44 12.99 11.02 16.53
CA GLY A 44 12.93 9.62 16.10
C GLY A 44 12.80 9.49 14.58
N ALA A 45 13.19 8.33 14.03
CA ALA A 45 13.02 8.06 12.59
C ALA A 45 11.53 7.87 12.25
N ALA A 46 11.09 8.32 11.08
CA ALA A 46 9.73 8.03 10.62
C ALA A 46 9.52 6.52 10.44
N CYS A 47 8.32 6.02 10.78
CA CYS A 47 8.00 4.59 10.72
C CYS A 47 8.17 4.01 9.30
N VAL A 48 7.77 4.79 8.28
CA VAL A 48 7.84 4.42 6.86
C VAL A 48 9.25 4.11 6.37
N ALA A 49 10.29 4.59 7.06
CA ALA A 49 11.67 4.34 6.68
C ALA A 49 12.03 2.84 6.73
N CYS A 50 11.37 2.09 7.63
CA CYS A 50 11.61 0.66 7.81
C CYS A 50 10.38 -0.20 7.51
N HIS A 51 9.18 0.35 7.68
CA HIS A 51 7.92 -0.38 7.59
C HIS A 51 7.08 0.07 6.41
N ALA A 52 6.23 -0.84 5.93
CA ALA A 52 5.16 -0.54 4.99
C ALA A 52 3.80 -0.78 5.64
N ILE A 53 2.77 -0.18 5.07
CA ILE A 53 1.37 -0.54 5.30
C ILE A 53 0.79 -0.84 3.91
N SER A 54 0.40 -2.09 3.69
CA SER A 54 -0.27 -2.53 2.48
C SER A 54 -1.57 -1.75 2.28
N GLY A 55 -1.87 -1.36 1.04
CA GLY A 55 -3.06 -0.56 0.76
C GLY A 55 -2.81 0.95 0.67
N LEU A 56 -1.71 1.46 1.21
CA LEU A 56 -1.44 2.90 1.25
C LEU A 56 -0.43 3.36 0.19
N PRO A 57 -0.71 4.48 -0.52
CA PRO A 57 0.26 5.11 -1.41
C PRO A 57 1.39 5.76 -0.60
N GLY A 58 2.58 5.86 -1.20
CA GLY A 58 3.75 6.47 -0.56
C GLY A 58 4.91 5.50 -0.32
N GLY A 59 4.72 4.21 -0.61
CA GLY A 59 5.74 3.19 -0.39
C GLY A 59 6.07 3.00 1.09
N GLY A 60 7.05 2.15 1.38
CA GLY A 60 7.51 1.88 2.72
C GLY A 60 8.77 1.04 2.71
N GLY A 61 9.45 0.99 3.85
CA GLY A 61 10.59 0.10 4.03
C GLY A 61 10.17 -1.36 4.10
N THR A 62 11.08 -2.25 3.72
CA THR A 62 10.92 -3.71 3.83
C THR A 62 11.88 -4.31 4.86
N LEU A 63 12.52 -3.46 5.68
CA LEU A 63 13.43 -3.90 6.73
C LEU A 63 12.66 -4.39 7.96
N GLY A 64 11.54 -3.75 8.27
CA GLY A 64 10.58 -4.17 9.28
C GLY A 64 9.38 -4.90 8.66
N PRO A 65 8.57 -5.58 9.50
CA PRO A 65 7.32 -6.18 9.06
C PRO A 65 6.32 -5.14 8.54
N ASP A 66 5.38 -5.60 7.71
CA ASP A 66 4.22 -4.81 7.33
C ASP A 66 3.34 -4.55 8.56
N LEU A 67 2.97 -3.28 8.80
CA LEU A 67 2.25 -2.85 9.99
C LEU A 67 0.73 -2.78 9.80
N SER A 68 0.19 -3.21 8.65
CA SER A 68 -1.26 -3.16 8.37
C SER A 68 -2.07 -3.91 9.42
N GLN A 69 -1.59 -5.04 9.92
CA GLN A 69 -2.31 -5.86 10.89
C GLN A 69 -1.89 -5.59 12.34
N THR A 70 -0.93 -4.69 12.59
CA THR A 70 -0.37 -4.49 13.94
C THR A 70 -1.42 -4.10 14.97
N TYR A 71 -2.40 -3.28 14.60
CA TYR A 71 -3.48 -2.94 15.54
C TYR A 71 -4.41 -4.12 15.81
N ALA A 72 -4.72 -4.95 14.80
CA ALA A 72 -5.52 -6.16 14.97
C ALA A 72 -4.80 -7.20 15.86
N ASP A 73 -3.47 -7.31 15.71
CA ASP A 73 -2.65 -8.27 16.45
C ASP A 73 -2.50 -7.91 17.94
N TYR A 74 -2.28 -6.63 18.26
CA TYR A 74 -2.03 -6.17 19.63
C TYR A 74 -3.28 -5.64 20.35
N GLY A 75 -4.29 -5.17 19.61
CA GLY A 75 -5.46 -4.51 20.17
C GLY A 75 -5.15 -3.15 20.84
N GLU A 76 -6.21 -2.51 21.33
CA GLU A 76 -6.16 -1.16 21.95
C GLU A 76 -5.18 -1.09 23.15
N GLU A 77 -5.24 -2.09 24.04
CA GLU A 77 -4.44 -2.13 25.26
C GLU A 77 -3.00 -2.58 25.01
N GLY A 78 -2.80 -3.55 24.10
CA GLY A 78 -1.48 -4.14 23.85
C GLY A 78 -0.56 -3.25 23.01
N ILE A 79 -1.10 -2.41 22.14
CA ILE A 79 -0.28 -1.60 21.23
C ILE A 79 0.40 -0.41 21.93
N THR A 80 -0.23 0.14 22.96
CA THR A 80 0.31 1.30 23.72
C THR A 80 1.69 1.03 24.33
N PRO A 81 1.91 -0.05 25.12
CA PRO A 81 3.24 -0.37 25.65
C PRO A 81 4.27 -0.72 24.56
N VAL A 82 3.82 -1.27 23.42
CA VAL A 82 4.70 -1.54 22.28
C VAL A 82 5.24 -0.23 21.69
N LEU A 83 4.39 0.79 21.50
CA LEU A 83 4.80 2.11 21.01
C LEU A 83 5.64 2.90 22.04
N ALA A 84 5.45 2.63 23.34
CA ALA A 84 6.21 3.30 24.39
C ALA A 84 7.65 2.78 24.51
N GLY A 85 7.86 1.46 24.35
CA GLY A 85 9.14 0.82 24.67
C GLY A 85 9.85 0.15 23.50
N PHE A 86 9.16 -0.12 22.39
CA PHE A 86 9.65 -0.87 21.23
C PHE A 86 10.50 -2.09 21.61
N PRO A 87 9.90 -3.18 22.13
CA PRO A 87 10.63 -4.34 22.67
C PRO A 87 11.26 -5.24 21.59
N PHE A 88 11.75 -4.64 20.49
CA PHE A 88 12.33 -5.33 19.34
C PHE A 88 13.80 -4.93 19.19
N PRO A 89 14.74 -5.89 19.09
CA PRO A 89 16.18 -5.59 19.06
C PRO A 89 16.62 -4.60 17.97
N SER A 90 15.94 -4.60 16.81
CA SER A 90 16.25 -3.71 15.68
C SER A 90 15.63 -2.32 15.81
N MET A 91 14.54 -2.15 16.57
CA MET A 91 13.81 -0.89 16.70
C MET A 91 14.14 -0.16 18.01
N LYS A 92 14.39 -0.91 19.09
CA LYS A 92 14.71 -0.39 20.41
C LYS A 92 15.82 0.69 20.39
N PRO A 93 17.00 0.45 19.78
CA PRO A 93 18.08 1.44 19.79
C PRO A 93 17.75 2.73 19.03
N ILE A 94 16.77 2.69 18.12
CA ILE A 94 16.35 3.85 17.33
C ILE A 94 15.61 4.88 18.21
N TYR A 95 14.80 4.39 19.14
CA TYR A 95 13.88 5.19 19.96
C TYR A 95 14.29 5.31 21.43
N ASP A 96 15.21 4.49 21.95
CA ASP A 96 15.64 4.57 23.36
C ASP A 96 16.13 5.97 23.76
N ALA A 97 16.93 6.61 22.90
CA ALA A 97 17.40 7.99 23.12
C ALA A 97 16.39 9.07 22.68
N ARG A 98 15.37 8.67 21.92
CA ARG A 98 14.44 9.57 21.20
C ARG A 98 13.01 9.00 21.28
N PRO A 99 12.46 8.82 22.49
CA PRO A 99 11.19 8.12 22.67
C PRO A 99 10.04 8.90 22.07
N LEU A 100 8.98 8.22 21.68
CA LEU A 100 7.74 8.88 21.28
C LEU A 100 7.07 9.53 22.48
N THR A 101 6.46 10.70 22.28
CA THR A 101 5.64 11.31 23.35
C THR A 101 4.32 10.55 23.50
N PRO A 102 3.66 10.61 24.68
CA PRO A 102 2.36 9.98 24.86
C PRO A 102 1.32 10.42 23.81
N GLU A 103 1.37 11.69 23.40
CA GLU A 103 0.50 12.24 22.36
C GLU A 103 0.80 11.61 20.98
N GLU A 104 2.08 11.53 20.60
CA GLU A 104 2.50 10.89 19.34
C GLU A 104 2.12 9.41 19.30
N GLN A 105 2.25 8.71 20.43
CA GLN A 105 1.81 7.32 20.56
C GLN A 105 0.30 7.19 20.34
N ALA A 106 -0.51 8.09 20.90
CA ALA A 106 -1.95 8.10 20.68
C ALA A 106 -2.32 8.36 19.20
N HIS A 107 -1.67 9.34 18.56
CA HIS A 107 -1.86 9.63 17.14
C HIS A 107 -1.50 8.43 16.25
N LEU A 108 -0.34 7.83 16.46
CA LEU A 108 0.09 6.64 15.71
C LEU A 108 -0.85 5.46 15.93
N LYS A 109 -1.28 5.23 17.17
CA LYS A 109 -2.25 4.18 17.50
C LYS A 109 -3.57 4.38 16.74
N ALA A 110 -4.11 5.60 16.74
CA ALA A 110 -5.33 5.94 16.00
C ALA A 110 -5.18 5.67 14.49
N PHE A 111 -4.02 6.01 13.92
CA PHE A 111 -3.74 5.75 12.51
C PHE A 111 -3.60 4.25 12.19
N LEU A 112 -2.89 3.50 13.02
CA LEU A 112 -2.70 2.05 12.85
C LEU A 112 -4.03 1.28 12.96
N ARG A 113 -4.97 1.77 13.79
CA ARG A 113 -6.33 1.24 13.86
C ARG A 113 -7.06 1.33 12.53
N ILE A 114 -7.12 2.51 11.93
CA ILE A 114 -7.80 2.73 10.64
C ILE A 114 -7.06 1.99 9.52
N SER A 115 -5.74 1.90 9.60
CA SER A 115 -4.93 1.16 8.63
C SER A 115 -5.23 -0.35 8.63
N ALA A 116 -5.61 -0.92 9.78
CA ALA A 116 -6.02 -2.32 9.89
C ALA A 116 -7.40 -2.63 9.31
N GLU A 117 -8.26 -1.61 9.22
CA GLU A 117 -9.60 -1.71 8.63
C GLU A 117 -9.57 -1.53 7.10
N GLY A 118 -8.46 -1.02 6.54
CA GLY A 118 -8.29 -0.83 5.11
C GLY A 118 -8.09 -2.15 4.38
N GLU A 119 -8.93 -2.42 3.37
CA GLU A 119 -8.74 -3.56 2.48
C GLU A 119 -7.38 -3.46 1.76
N PRO A 120 -6.62 -4.57 1.66
CA PRO A 120 -5.37 -4.58 0.91
C PRO A 120 -5.68 -4.17 -0.53
N SER A 121 -5.05 -3.09 -1.00
CA SER A 121 -5.28 -2.61 -2.36
C SER A 121 -4.95 -3.72 -3.37
N GLY A 122 -5.99 -4.19 -4.07
CA GLY A 122 -5.92 -5.25 -5.09
C GLY A 122 -5.11 -4.87 -6.33
N GLU A 123 -4.48 -3.69 -6.32
CA GLU A 123 -3.66 -3.14 -7.40
C GLU A 123 -2.47 -4.03 -7.76
N LYS A 124 -1.86 -4.73 -6.79
CA LYS A 124 -0.77 -5.70 -7.07
C LYS A 124 -1.25 -6.89 -7.92
N GLY A 125 -2.48 -7.35 -7.72
CA GLY A 125 -3.05 -8.47 -8.48
C GLY A 125 -3.25 -8.13 -9.96
N TRP A 126 -3.71 -6.91 -10.24
CA TRP A 126 -3.92 -6.45 -11.61
C TRP A 126 -2.61 -6.35 -12.41
N PHE A 127 -1.53 -5.85 -11.80
CA PHE A 127 -0.22 -5.80 -12.48
C PHE A 127 0.34 -7.20 -12.79
N LEU A 128 0.16 -8.16 -11.88
CA LEU A 128 0.55 -9.56 -12.13
C LEU A 128 -0.27 -10.19 -13.26
N LEU A 129 -1.59 -9.94 -13.29
CA LEU A 129 -2.46 -10.42 -14.37
C LEU A 129 -2.10 -9.80 -15.72
N LEU A 130 -1.83 -8.49 -15.77
CA LEU A 130 -1.37 -7.82 -16.98
C LEU A 130 -0.02 -8.34 -17.45
N GLY A 131 0.94 -8.51 -16.55
CA GLY A 131 2.26 -9.04 -16.86
C GLY A 131 2.21 -10.46 -17.41
N LEU A 132 1.48 -11.34 -16.72
CA LEU A 132 1.30 -12.74 -17.15
C LEU A 132 0.51 -12.82 -18.47
N GLY A 133 -0.56 -12.04 -18.60
CA GLY A 133 -1.37 -11.98 -19.82
C GLY A 133 -0.58 -11.50 -21.02
N GLY A 134 0.21 -10.42 -20.86
CA GLY A 134 1.10 -9.90 -21.90
C GLY A 134 2.17 -10.92 -22.30
N PHE A 135 2.81 -11.58 -21.33
CA PHE A 135 3.81 -12.62 -21.59
C PHE A 135 3.22 -13.78 -22.40
N LEU A 136 2.07 -14.32 -21.99
CA LEU A 136 1.39 -15.42 -22.68
C LEU A 136 0.92 -15.02 -24.08
N LEU A 137 0.44 -13.78 -24.26
CA LEU A 137 0.04 -13.25 -25.56
C LEU A 137 1.24 -13.20 -26.53
N VAL A 138 2.33 -12.56 -26.11
CA VAL A 138 3.52 -12.38 -26.95
C VAL A 138 4.17 -13.72 -27.30
N THR A 139 4.35 -14.59 -26.30
CA THR A 139 4.94 -15.92 -26.53
C THR A 139 4.02 -16.81 -27.38
N GLY A 140 2.71 -16.74 -27.18
CA GLY A 140 1.72 -17.45 -28.00
C GLY A 140 1.75 -17.01 -29.46
N LEU A 141 1.75 -15.70 -29.72
CA LEU A 141 1.85 -15.15 -31.07
C LEU A 141 3.19 -15.52 -31.74
N ALA A 142 4.30 -15.37 -31.02
CA ALA A 142 5.62 -15.76 -31.52
C ALA A 142 5.67 -17.26 -31.84
N HIS A 143 5.11 -18.11 -30.98
CA HIS A 143 5.03 -19.55 -31.22
C HIS A 143 4.18 -19.89 -32.45
N ILE A 144 3.04 -19.22 -32.65
CA ILE A 144 2.20 -19.41 -33.85
C ILE A 144 2.93 -19.02 -35.13
N VAL A 145 3.56 -17.84 -35.15
CA VAL A 145 4.33 -17.36 -36.31
C VAL A 145 5.50 -18.29 -36.61
N TRP A 146 6.24 -18.71 -35.58
CA TRP A 146 7.37 -19.62 -35.72
C TRP A 146 6.94 -21.01 -36.23
N ARG A 147 5.83 -21.55 -35.74
CA ARG A 147 5.27 -22.82 -36.24
C ARG A 147 4.88 -22.72 -37.71
N LYS A 148 4.24 -21.62 -38.14
CA LYS A 148 3.90 -21.38 -39.55
C LYS A 148 5.17 -21.29 -40.40
N ARG A 149 6.18 -20.52 -39.97
CA ARG A 149 7.49 -20.46 -40.61
C ARG A 149 8.11 -21.84 -40.80
N LEU A 150 8.18 -22.64 -39.73
CA LEU A 150 8.80 -23.96 -39.78
C LEU A 150 8.02 -24.95 -40.65
N SER A 151 6.68 -24.87 -40.65
CA SER A 151 5.86 -25.74 -41.52
C SER A 151 6.04 -25.43 -43.00
N GLU A 152 6.16 -24.15 -43.36
CA GLU A 152 6.40 -23.73 -44.75
C GLU A 152 7.78 -24.19 -45.25
N VAL A 153 8.82 -24.19 -44.40
CA VAL A 153 10.15 -24.70 -44.76
C VAL A 153 10.19 -26.24 -44.80
N ARG A 154 9.46 -26.93 -43.90
CA ARG A 154 9.45 -28.40 -43.81
C ARG A 154 8.72 -29.07 -44.98
N ARG A 155 7.62 -28.48 -45.47
CA ARG A 155 6.79 -29.05 -46.55
C ARG A 155 7.59 -29.33 -47.85
N PRO A 156 8.42 -28.40 -48.38
CA PRO A 156 9.27 -28.66 -49.55
C PRO A 156 10.34 -29.74 -49.32
N LEU A 157 10.94 -29.79 -48.12
CA LEU A 157 11.97 -30.78 -47.79
C LEU A 157 11.41 -32.20 -47.74
N LEU A 158 10.24 -32.38 -47.12
CA LEU A 158 9.54 -33.67 -47.10
C LEU A 158 9.06 -34.10 -48.51
N ARG A 159 8.64 -33.15 -49.35
CA ARG A 159 8.28 -33.43 -50.75
C ARG A 159 9.47 -33.89 -51.59
N ARG A 160 10.68 -33.35 -51.35
CA ARG A 160 11.91 -33.82 -52.00
C ARG A 160 12.35 -35.19 -51.49
N ALA A 161 12.23 -35.44 -50.19
CA ALA A 161 12.56 -36.73 -49.59
C ALA A 161 11.58 -37.86 -49.99
N ALA A 162 10.32 -37.53 -50.24
CA ALA A 162 9.29 -38.45 -50.72
C ALA A 162 9.19 -38.53 -52.26
N GLY A 163 10.01 -37.77 -53.00
CA GLY A 163 10.10 -37.89 -54.44
C GLY A 163 10.67 -39.25 -54.84
N PRO A 164 10.31 -39.80 -56.01
CA PRO A 164 10.75 -41.13 -56.43
C PRO A 164 12.28 -41.18 -56.37
N GLY A 165 12.81 -42.17 -55.64
CA GLY A 165 14.24 -42.39 -55.53
C GLY A 165 14.87 -42.32 -56.91
N ARG A 166 15.84 -41.42 -57.06
CA ARG A 166 16.76 -41.42 -58.19
C ARG A 166 17.57 -42.70 -58.05
N GLY A 167 16.99 -43.81 -58.50
CA GLY A 167 17.65 -45.07 -58.77
C GLY A 167 18.52 -44.85 -59.99
N ASP A 168 19.76 -44.53 -59.69
CA ASP A 168 20.94 -44.61 -60.52
C ASP A 168 21.14 -46.07 -60.98
N GLY A 169 20.77 -46.29 -62.25
CA GLY A 169 21.26 -47.36 -63.13
C GLY A 169 21.73 -46.73 -64.42
#